data_AF-A0A661Z429-F1
#
_entry.id   AF-A0A661Z429-F1
#
_cell.length_a   1.000
_cell.length_b   1.000
_cell.length_c   1.000
_cell.angle_alpha   90.00
_cell.angle_beta   90.00
_cell.angle_gamma   90.00
#
_symmetry.space_group_name_H-M   'P 1'
#
loop_
_entity.id
_entity.type
_entity.pdbx_description
1 polymer ?
#
loop_
_entity_poly.entity_id
_entity_poly.type
_entity_poly.pdbx_seq_one_letter_code
_entity_poly.pdbx_strand_id
1 'polypeptide(L)' 'MEKVNQKQYWDKVAEDKKFTTQLDIDLLSKYLKKDFLIVDYGCGYGRTMNGNISNGFILI' A
#
# COMPACT_ATOMS: atom_id res chain seq x y z
N MET A 1 28.38 0.98 -10.87
CA MET A 1 27.23 1.61 -10.19
C MET A 1 27.17 1.04 -8.78
N GLU A 2 27.24 1.91 -7.78
CA GLU A 2 27.11 1.50 -6.39
C GLU A 2 25.67 1.04 -6.13
N LYS A 3 25.48 -0.14 -5.55
CA LYS A 3 24.14 -0.66 -5.22
C LYS A 3 23.60 0.17 -4.06
N VAL A 4 22.59 1.01 -4.34
CA VAL A 4 21.87 1.73 -3.29
C VAL A 4 21.23 0.72 -2.35
N ASN A 5 21.62 0.76 -1.08
CA ASN A 5 21.02 -0.04 -0.03
C ASN A 5 19.55 0.39 0.17
N GLN A 6 18.63 -0.48 -0.23
CA GLN A 6 17.19 -0.21 -0.20
C GLN A 6 16.70 0.05 1.23
N LYS A 7 17.20 -0.69 2.22
CA LYS A 7 16.81 -0.50 3.61
C LYS A 7 17.17 0.89 4.10
N GLN A 8 18.41 1.33 3.87
CA GLN A 8 18.88 2.65 4.28
C GLN A 8 18.10 3.78 3.60
N TYR A 9 17.76 3.62 2.33
CA TYR A 9 16.94 4.61 1.63
C TYR A 9 15.53 4.70 2.24
N TRP A 10 14.86 3.56 2.44
CA TRP A 10 13.51 3.53 2.98
C TRP A 10 13.45 3.99 4.43
N ASP A 11 14.42 3.61 5.27
CA ASP A 11 14.54 4.12 6.65
C ASP A 11 14.68 5.66 6.66
N LYS A 12 15.44 6.22 5.71
CA LYS A 12 15.65 7.68 5.62
C LYS A 12 14.40 8.46 5.24
N VAL A 13 13.59 7.93 4.32
CA VAL A 13 12.47 8.70 3.73
C VAL A 13 11.10 8.35 4.33
N ALA A 14 11.01 7.34 5.19
CA ALA A 14 9.74 6.80 5.69
C ALA A 14 8.84 7.86 6.35
N GLU A 15 9.41 8.79 7.11
CA GLU A 15 8.65 9.83 7.82
C GLU A 15 8.12 10.93 6.89
N ASP A 16 8.87 11.28 5.85
CA ASP A 16 8.55 12.39 4.95
C ASP A 16 7.78 11.96 3.69
N LYS A 17 7.82 10.67 3.34
CA LYS A 17 7.28 10.19 2.07
C LYS A 17 5.75 10.26 2.06
N LYS A 18 5.21 11.23 1.34
CA LYS A 18 3.78 11.33 1.03
C LYS A 18 3.51 10.86 -0.39
N PHE A 19 2.57 9.92 -0.53
CA PHE A 19 2.07 9.52 -1.83
C PHE A 19 0.86 10.38 -2.17
N THR A 20 0.92 11.10 -3.29
CA THR A 20 -0.16 12.01 -3.72
C THR A 20 -1.19 11.32 -4.61
N THR A 21 -0.83 10.19 -5.21
CA THR A 21 -1.76 9.39 -6.01
C THR A 21 -2.80 8.76 -5.09
N GLN A 22 -4.06 9.15 -5.30
CA GLN A 22 -5.21 8.53 -4.66
C GLN A 22 -5.37 7.08 -5.11
N LEU A 23 -5.97 6.28 -4.25
CA LEU A 23 -6.21 4.87 -4.49
C LEU A 23 -7.55 4.72 -5.24
N ASP A 24 -7.49 4.16 -6.44
CA ASP A 24 -8.68 3.97 -7.29
C ASP A 24 -9.40 2.68 -6.90
N ILE A 25 -10.41 2.83 -6.03
CA ILE A 25 -11.20 1.71 -5.50
C ILE A 25 -12.03 1.06 -6.61
N ASP A 26 -12.55 1.86 -7.53
CA ASP A 26 -13.38 1.36 -8.63
C ASP A 26 -12.57 0.48 -9.57
N LEU A 27 -11.34 0.89 -9.87
CA LEU A 27 -10.41 0.05 -10.63
C LEU A 27 -10.05 -1.23 -9.88
N LEU A 28 -9.75 -1.15 -8.58
CA LEU A 28 -9.40 -2.32 -7.76
C LEU A 28 -10.56 -3.32 -7.70
N SER A 29 -11.80 -2.85 -7.58
CA SER A 29 -13.00 -3.69 -7.51
C SER A 29 -13.26 -4.51 -8.79
N LYS A 30 -12.65 -4.14 -9.92
CA LYS A 30 -12.71 -4.94 -11.16
C LYS A 30 -11.90 -6.23 -11.07
N TYR A 31 -10.93 -6.29 -10.15
CA TYR A 31 -9.98 -7.40 -10.03
C TYR A 31 -10.04 -8.10 -8.67
N LEU A 32 -10.44 -7.39 -7.62
CA LEU A 32 -10.51 -7.91 -6.25
C LEU A 32 -11.95 -8.22 -5.86
N LYS A 33 -12.16 -9.36 -5.21
CA LYS A 33 -13.42 -9.71 -4.54
C LYS A 33 -13.29 -9.59 -3.03
N LYS A 34 -14.41 -9.31 -2.36
CA LYS A 34 -14.46 -9.06 -0.90
C LYS A 34 -14.01 -10.26 -0.06
N ASP A 35 -14.19 -11.47 -0.57
CA ASP A 35 -13.80 -12.72 0.05
C ASP A 35 -12.32 -13.09 -0.20
N PHE A 36 -11.56 -12.25 -0.91
CA PHE A 36 -10.13 -12.49 -1.09
C PHE A 36 -9.35 -12.17 0.19
N LEU A 37 -8.41 -13.06 0.49
CA LEU A 37 -7.35 -12.84 1.45
C LEU A 37 -6.21 -12.11 0.75
N ILE A 38 -6.02 -10.84 1.10
CA ILE A 38 -5.06 -9.95 0.43
C ILE A 38 -3.88 -9.70 1.38
N VAL A 39 -2.65 -9.86 0.90
CA VAL A 39 -1.44 -9.49 1.65
C VAL A 39 -0.97 -8.11 1.20
N ASP A 40 -0.84 -7.16 2.13
CA ASP A 40 -0.33 -5.81 1.85
C ASP A 40 1.19 -5.74 2.11
N TYR A 41 1.97 -6.24 1.16
CA TYR A 41 3.42 -6.22 1.29
C TYR A 41 3.98 -4.80 1.12
N GLY A 42 4.69 -4.32 2.13
CA GLY A 42 5.21 -2.96 2.13
C GLY A 42 4.12 -1.91 2.35
N CYS A 43 3.19 -2.18 3.27
CA CYS A 43 2.04 -1.33 3.61
C CYS A 43 2.41 0.13 3.98
N GLY A 44 3.68 0.42 4.25
CA GLY A 44 4.17 1.75 4.56
C GLY A 44 3.42 2.32 5.76
N TYR A 45 2.86 3.52 5.62
CA TYR A 45 2.02 4.15 6.67
C TYR A 45 0.53 3.72 6.61
N GLY A 46 0.21 2.61 5.95
CA GLY A 46 -1.14 2.03 5.95
C GLY A 46 -2.12 2.72 5.00
N ARG A 47 -1.66 3.24 3.85
CA ARG A 47 -2.52 3.98 2.90
C ARG A 47 -3.68 3.13 2.37
N THR A 48 -3.43 1.84 2.11
CA THR A 48 -4.45 0.88 1.64
C THR A 48 -5.52 0.63 2.70
N MET A 49 -5.12 0.55 3.97
CA MET A 49 -6.02 0.28 5.11
C MET A 49 -6.80 1.52 5.56
N ASN A 50 -6.18 2.71 5.50
CA ASN A 50 -6.79 3.98 5.86
C ASN A 50 -7.66 4.56 4.73
N GLY A 51 -7.39 4.17 3.47
CA GLY A 51 -8.30 4.37 2.36
C GLY A 51 -9.49 3.41 2.50
N ASN A 52 -10.66 3.78 1.99
CA ASN A 52 -11.93 3.06 2.13
C ASN A 52 -11.98 1.61 1.55
N ILE A 53 -10.83 0.94 1.34
CA ILE A 53 -10.74 -0.49 0.96
C ILE A 53 -11.22 -1.41 2.09
N SER A 54 -11.18 -0.97 3.34
CA SER A 54 -11.77 -1.74 4.46
C SER A 54 -13.28 -1.98 4.32
N ASN A 55 -13.95 -1.40 3.32
CA ASN A 55 -15.36 -1.65 2.96
C ASN A 55 -15.61 -3.05 2.33
N GLY A 56 -15.00 -4.08 2.91
CA GLY A 56 -15.33 -5.48 2.70
C GLY A 56 -14.19 -6.37 2.24
N PHE A 57 -12.97 -5.87 2.04
CA PHE A 57 -11.80 -6.71 1.73
C PHE A 57 -11.07 -7.11 3.01
N ILE A 58 -10.58 -8.35 3.06
CA ILE A 58 -9.77 -8.86 4.17
C ILE A 58 -8.29 -8.68 3.80
N LEU A 59 -7.63 -7.75 4.48
CA LEU A 59 -6.18 -7.57 4.39
C LEU A 59 -5.51 -8.30 5.56
N ILE A 60 -4.44 -9.03 5.27
CA ILE A 60 -3.60 -9.79 6.22
C ILE A 60 -2.19 -9.21 6.21
#